data_AF-A0A2W0B7V3-F1
#
_entry.id   AF-A0A2W0B7V3-F1
#
_cell.length_a   1.000
_cell.length_b   1.000
_cell.length_c   1.000
_cell.angle_alpha   90.00
_cell.angle_beta   90.00
_cell.angle_gamma   90.00
#
_symmetry.space_group_name_H-M   'P 1'
#
loop_
_entity.id
_entity.type
_entity.pdbx_description
1 polymer ?
#
loop_
_entity_poly.entity_id
_entity_poly.type
_entity_poly.pdbx_seq_one_letter_code
_entity_poly.pdbx_strand_id
1 'polypeptide(L)'
;MPSIALVGCGYWGKNLVRNFFGLKALTALCDSDQRRTTELTKSYPVPAFRDFDEMLKAHRCDAIAIAAPAAQHFELTAKALRAGKDVFVEKPLALSAEEGQKLVDLARQQGRILMVGHLLQYHPAVLQLKRLIDSGELGKIQYVYSSRLNLGKLRNEENILWSFAPHDISVLLALLGESPIAVAAHGGSYLRTGQVDITVSNFEFASGVKAHIFVNWLHPFKEQKLVIAADRKMAVFDDTEAERKLVLYPHRIDWVDRVPVAHKAEG
;
A
#
# COMPACT_ATOMS: atom_id res chain seq x y z
N MET A 1 23.54 -5.25 -6.51
CA MET A 1 22.28 -4.57 -6.11
C MET A 1 22.42 -3.11 -6.48
N PRO A 2 21.35 -2.43 -6.92
CA PRO A 2 21.39 -1.00 -7.19
C PRO A 2 21.72 -0.23 -5.92
N SER A 3 22.50 0.84 -6.06
CA SER A 3 22.82 1.79 -5.02
C SER A 3 21.67 2.79 -4.83
N ILE A 4 21.24 3.00 -3.59
CA ILE A 4 20.03 3.75 -3.25
C ILE A 4 20.38 4.90 -2.31
N ALA A 5 19.94 6.11 -2.64
CA ALA A 5 19.91 7.23 -1.71
C ALA A 5 18.48 7.41 -1.18
N LEU A 6 18.34 7.71 0.12
CA LEU A 6 17.03 7.85 0.76
C LEU A 6 16.74 9.30 1.14
N VAL A 7 15.56 9.80 0.74
CA VAL A 7 15.07 11.15 1.01
C VAL A 7 13.88 11.07 1.96
N GLY A 8 13.96 11.76 3.09
CA GLY A 8 12.95 11.72 4.15
C GLY A 8 13.26 10.64 5.19
N CYS A 9 13.86 11.04 6.30
CA CYS A 9 14.29 10.21 7.42
C CYS A 9 13.29 10.22 8.60
N GLY A 10 12.01 10.45 8.30
CA GLY A 10 10.91 10.48 9.26
C GLY A 10 10.49 9.10 9.75
N TYR A 11 9.25 8.97 10.24
CA TYR A 11 8.74 7.72 10.83
C TYR A 11 8.89 6.50 9.90
N TRP A 12 8.46 6.62 8.65
CA TRP A 12 8.61 5.55 7.65
C TRP A 12 10.03 5.46 7.08
N GLY A 13 10.69 6.60 6.87
CA GLY A 13 12.07 6.67 6.40
C GLY A 13 13.03 5.79 7.21
N LYS A 14 12.91 5.78 8.55
CA LYS A 14 13.74 4.92 9.42
C LYS A 14 13.63 3.43 9.11
N ASN A 15 12.43 2.94 8.75
CA ASN A 15 12.23 1.54 8.37
C ASN A 15 12.95 1.23 7.05
N LEU A 16 12.85 2.13 6.08
CA LEU A 16 13.53 2.01 4.79
C LEU A 16 15.05 2.09 4.94
N VAL A 17 15.58 3.00 5.77
CA VAL A 17 17.02 3.09 6.09
C VAL A 17 17.54 1.76 6.62
N ARG A 18 16.88 1.20 7.65
CA ARG A 18 17.24 -0.10 8.21
C ARG A 18 17.26 -1.20 7.14
N ASN A 19 16.20 -1.27 6.33
CA ASN A 19 16.06 -2.33 5.32
C ASN A 19 17.11 -2.19 4.21
N PHE A 20 17.29 -1.01 3.61
CA PHE A 20 18.27 -0.79 2.54
C PHE A 20 19.71 -0.92 3.05
N PHE A 21 19.99 -0.55 4.30
CA PHE A 21 21.29 -0.78 4.90
C PHE A 21 21.57 -2.28 5.11
N GLY A 22 20.59 -3.03 5.64
CA GLY A 22 20.70 -4.49 5.78
C GLY A 22 20.90 -5.22 4.45
N LEU A 23 20.33 -4.68 3.37
CA LEU A 23 20.54 -5.13 1.99
C LEU A 23 21.85 -4.62 1.36
N LYS A 24 22.65 -3.83 2.07
CA LYS A 24 23.89 -3.21 1.56
C LYS A 24 23.66 -2.35 0.30
N ALA A 25 22.46 -1.77 0.16
CA ALA A 25 22.06 -0.92 -0.96
C ALA A 25 22.07 0.58 -0.59
N LEU A 26 21.95 0.92 0.69
CA LEU A 26 21.91 2.31 1.14
C LEU A 26 23.26 3.01 0.97
N THR A 27 23.28 4.17 0.31
CA THR A 27 24.51 4.93 0.02
C THR A 27 24.47 6.38 0.48
N ALA A 28 23.30 6.95 0.73
CA ALA A 28 23.16 8.30 1.27
C ALA A 28 21.80 8.51 1.94
N LEU A 29 21.76 9.48 2.85
CA LEU A 29 20.54 9.99 3.49
C LEU A 29 20.34 11.46 3.14
N CYS A 30 19.10 11.89 2.98
CA CYS A 30 18.72 13.28 2.83
C CYS A 30 17.48 13.60 3.68
N ASP A 31 17.55 14.61 4.53
CA ASP A 31 16.40 15.17 5.23
C ASP A 31 16.67 16.65 5.55
N SER A 32 15.65 17.49 5.43
CA SER A 32 15.78 18.91 5.75
C SER A 32 16.02 19.16 7.24
N ASP A 33 15.60 18.23 8.11
CA ASP A 33 15.92 18.21 9.54
C ASP A 33 17.18 17.36 9.79
N GLN A 34 18.34 18.01 9.77
CA GLN A 34 19.65 17.37 9.99
C GLN A 34 19.75 16.57 11.29
N ARG A 35 18.93 16.86 12.31
CA ARG A 35 18.93 16.06 13.55
C ARG A 35 18.55 14.60 13.26
N ARG A 36 17.67 14.35 12.29
CA ARG A 36 17.25 13.00 11.91
C ARG A 36 18.36 12.23 11.23
N THR A 37 19.06 12.86 10.29
CA THR A 37 20.18 12.22 9.59
C THR A 37 21.35 12.00 10.54
N THR A 38 21.70 12.98 11.40
CA THR A 38 22.78 12.84 12.39
C THR A 38 22.55 11.71 13.38
N GLU A 39 21.30 11.49 13.81
CA GLU A 39 20.99 10.36 14.69
C GLU A 39 21.12 9.02 13.95
N LEU A 40 20.62 8.94 12.72
CA LEU A 40 20.66 7.70 11.93
C LEU A 40 22.09 7.33 11.52
N THR A 41 22.94 8.29 11.19
CA THR A 41 24.31 8.01 10.75
C THR A 41 25.19 7.41 11.84
N LYS A 42 24.81 7.52 13.12
CA LYS A 42 25.47 6.80 14.23
C LYS A 42 25.37 5.28 14.06
N SER A 43 24.24 4.79 13.56
CA SER A 43 23.99 3.35 13.34
C SER A 43 24.18 2.94 11.88
N TYR A 44 24.06 3.87 10.95
CA TYR A 44 24.10 3.64 9.51
C TYR A 44 25.11 4.59 8.85
N PRO A 45 26.42 4.29 8.87
CA PRO A 45 27.47 5.22 8.49
C PRO A 45 27.53 5.44 6.97
N VAL A 46 26.64 6.30 6.46
CA VAL A 46 26.58 6.77 5.08
C VAL A 46 26.57 8.30 5.03
N PRO A 47 27.01 8.94 3.93
CA PRO A 47 26.88 10.37 3.72
C PRO A 47 25.45 10.88 3.96
N ALA A 48 25.34 12.05 4.58
CA ALA A 48 24.08 12.71 4.86
C ALA A 48 24.05 14.11 4.22
N PHE A 49 22.92 14.43 3.60
CA PHE A 49 22.66 15.69 2.92
C PHE A 49 21.46 16.38 3.55
N ARG A 50 21.46 17.71 3.51
CA ARG A 50 20.30 18.52 3.93
C ARG A 50 19.38 18.86 2.76
N ASP A 51 19.99 19.14 1.61
CA ASP A 51 19.31 19.54 0.41
C ASP A 51 19.31 18.44 -0.65
N PHE A 52 18.16 18.25 -1.28
CA PHE A 52 17.97 17.18 -2.26
C PHE A 52 18.70 17.46 -3.58
N ASP A 53 18.72 18.72 -4.02
CA ASP A 53 19.37 19.10 -5.28
C ASP A 53 20.90 19.03 -5.13
N GLU A 54 21.43 19.37 -3.95
CA GLU A 54 22.84 19.13 -3.59
C GLU A 54 23.18 17.64 -3.61
N MET A 55 22.37 16.79 -2.96
CA MET A 55 22.57 15.34 -2.96
C MET A 55 22.59 14.78 -4.39
N LEU A 56 21.64 15.18 -5.24
CA LEU A 56 21.57 14.70 -6.63
C LEU A 56 22.81 15.07 -7.46
N LYS A 57 23.46 16.21 -7.16
CA LYS A 57 24.68 16.66 -7.84
C LYS A 57 25.93 15.99 -7.29
N ALA A 58 26.04 15.89 -5.97
CA ALA A 58 27.25 15.47 -5.28
C ALA A 58 27.37 13.94 -5.12
N HIS A 59 26.25 13.22 -5.05
CA HIS A 59 26.23 11.80 -4.73
C HIS A 59 25.74 10.93 -5.89
N ARG A 60 26.58 9.97 -6.29
CA ARG A 60 26.22 9.00 -7.34
C ARG A 60 25.46 7.82 -6.72
N CYS A 61 24.25 7.60 -7.22
CA CYS A 61 23.42 6.43 -6.92
C CYS A 61 22.59 6.04 -8.15
N ASP A 62 22.08 4.81 -8.17
CA ASP A 62 21.25 4.28 -9.25
C ASP A 62 19.77 4.67 -9.07
N ALA A 63 19.30 4.67 -7.82
CA ALA A 63 17.90 4.94 -7.47
C ALA A 63 17.74 5.85 -6.24
N ILE A 64 16.58 6.49 -6.16
CA ILE A 64 16.15 7.33 -5.02
C ILE A 64 14.93 6.68 -4.36
N ALA A 65 14.99 6.50 -3.03
CA ALA A 65 13.84 6.14 -2.21
C ALA A 65 13.30 7.38 -1.49
N ILE A 66 12.03 7.72 -1.71
CA ILE A 66 11.38 8.92 -1.17
C ILE A 66 10.37 8.51 -0.10
N ALA A 67 10.61 8.92 1.14
CA ALA A 67 9.72 8.81 2.30
C ALA A 67 9.55 10.17 3.00
N ALA A 68 9.43 11.22 2.19
CA ALA A 68 9.13 12.59 2.59
C ALA A 68 7.63 12.76 2.92
N PRO A 69 7.16 13.94 3.37
CA PRO A 69 5.74 14.24 3.43
C PRO A 69 5.07 14.12 2.04
N ALA A 70 3.84 13.62 1.98
CA ALA A 70 3.13 13.33 0.73
C ALA A 70 3.03 14.54 -0.22
N ALA A 71 2.88 15.75 0.33
CA ALA A 71 2.86 17.01 -0.43
C ALA A 71 4.14 17.27 -1.24
N GLN A 72 5.26 16.63 -0.90
CA GLN A 72 6.54 16.79 -1.59
C GLN A 72 6.80 15.67 -2.61
N HIS A 73 5.97 14.62 -2.65
CA HIS A 73 6.24 13.44 -3.47
C HIS A 73 6.30 13.77 -4.96
N PHE A 74 5.40 14.63 -5.46
CA PHE A 74 5.37 15.00 -6.87
C PHE A 74 6.69 15.63 -7.32
N GLU A 75 7.09 16.72 -6.68
CA GLU A 75 8.29 17.47 -7.03
C GLU A 75 9.58 16.65 -6.85
N LEU A 76 9.71 15.93 -5.73
CA LEU A 76 10.90 15.10 -5.47
C LEU A 76 11.01 13.95 -6.48
N THR A 77 9.90 13.30 -6.80
CA THR A 77 9.87 12.18 -7.77
C THR A 77 10.18 12.70 -9.17
N ALA A 78 9.57 13.80 -9.59
CA ALA A 78 9.83 14.40 -10.90
C ALA A 78 11.30 14.80 -11.06
N LYS A 79 11.90 15.41 -10.03
CA LYS A 79 13.34 15.76 -10.01
C LYS A 79 14.24 14.53 -10.12
N ALA A 80 13.97 13.48 -9.34
CA ALA A 80 14.73 12.24 -9.40
C ALA A 80 14.66 11.57 -10.79
N LEU A 81 13.47 11.48 -11.37
CA LEU A 81 13.27 10.92 -12.71
C LEU A 81 14.00 11.74 -13.79
N ARG A 82 13.92 13.07 -13.75
CA ARG A 82 14.65 13.97 -14.66
C ARG A 82 16.17 13.87 -14.50
N ALA A 83 16.65 13.51 -13.30
CA ALA A 83 18.05 13.22 -13.04
C ALA A 83 18.47 11.79 -13.48
N GLY A 84 17.59 11.07 -14.18
CA GLY A 84 17.86 9.73 -14.71
C GLY A 84 17.89 8.63 -13.66
N LYS A 85 17.25 8.84 -12.49
CA LYS A 85 17.20 7.86 -11.41
C LYS A 85 15.94 7.02 -11.48
N ASP A 86 16.06 5.75 -11.09
CA ASP A 86 14.89 4.97 -10.72
C ASP A 86 14.35 5.48 -9.37
N VAL A 87 13.04 5.40 -9.18
CA VAL A 87 12.37 5.98 -8.00
C VAL A 87 11.49 4.96 -7.30
N PHE A 88 11.74 4.76 -6.02
CA PHE A 88 10.77 4.24 -5.07
C PHE A 88 10.17 5.44 -4.31
N VAL A 89 8.85 5.54 -4.20
CA VAL A 89 8.18 6.59 -3.45
C VAL A 89 7.12 6.00 -2.54
N GLU A 90 7.14 6.36 -1.26
CA GLU A 90 6.10 5.98 -0.32
C GLU A 90 4.72 6.44 -0.79
N LYS A 91 3.68 5.73 -0.36
CA LYS A 91 2.30 6.11 -0.73
C LYS A 91 1.89 7.41 -0.01
N PRO A 92 0.98 8.20 -0.60
CA PRO A 92 0.48 8.12 -1.98
C PRO A 92 1.52 8.63 -2.99
N LEU A 93 1.44 8.23 -4.26
CA LEU A 93 2.36 8.71 -5.31
C LEU A 93 2.34 10.26 -5.44
N ALA A 94 1.15 10.85 -5.38
CA ALA A 94 0.91 12.28 -5.40
C ALA A 94 -0.42 12.58 -4.68
N LEU A 95 -0.73 13.86 -4.45
CA LEU A 95 -1.99 14.27 -3.82
C LEU A 95 -3.15 14.41 -4.81
N SER A 96 -2.87 14.33 -6.12
CA SER A 96 -3.87 14.31 -7.17
C SER A 96 -3.60 13.21 -8.20
N ALA A 97 -4.66 12.71 -8.83
CA ALA A 97 -4.54 11.72 -9.90
C ALA A 97 -3.81 12.29 -11.13
N GLU A 98 -4.01 13.58 -11.44
CA GLU A 98 -3.36 14.26 -12.56
C GLU A 98 -1.84 14.33 -12.37
N GLU A 99 -1.38 14.72 -11.18
CA GLU A 99 0.06 14.70 -10.84
C GLU A 99 0.62 13.28 -10.89
N GLY A 100 -0.10 12.30 -10.35
CA GLY A 100 0.30 10.89 -10.44
C GLY A 100 0.48 10.43 -11.89
N GLN A 101 -0.46 10.78 -12.77
CA GLN A 101 -0.38 10.46 -14.19
C GLN A 101 0.82 11.13 -14.87
N LYS A 102 1.08 12.42 -14.57
CA LYS A 102 2.26 13.14 -15.07
C LYS A 102 3.57 12.44 -14.67
N LEU A 103 3.67 11.89 -13.45
CA LEU A 103 4.85 11.14 -13.01
C LEU A 103 5.01 9.80 -13.74
N VAL A 104 3.90 9.09 -13.96
CA VAL A 104 3.91 7.82 -14.72
C VAL A 104 4.41 8.06 -16.15
N ASP A 105 3.89 9.11 -16.80
CA ASP A 105 4.30 9.45 -18.17
C ASP A 105 5.75 9.94 -18.23
N LEU A 106 6.18 10.73 -17.24
CA LEU A 106 7.57 11.14 -17.11
C LEU A 106 8.51 9.95 -16.91
N ALA A 107 8.16 8.99 -16.05
CA ALA A 107 8.97 7.79 -15.83
C ALA A 107 9.13 6.97 -17.12
N ARG A 108 8.03 6.81 -17.89
CA ARG A 108 8.05 6.18 -19.21
C ARG A 108 8.93 6.94 -20.19
N GLN A 109 8.79 8.27 -20.26
CA GLN A 109 9.58 9.12 -21.16
C GLN A 109 11.09 9.04 -20.86
N GLN A 110 11.46 8.99 -19.58
CA GLN A 110 12.86 8.86 -19.16
C GLN A 110 13.37 7.39 -19.18
N GLY A 111 12.50 6.43 -19.50
CA GLY A 111 12.80 5.00 -19.45
C GLY A 111 13.29 4.55 -18.07
N ARG A 112 12.71 5.10 -16.99
CA ARG A 112 13.06 4.83 -15.58
C ARG A 112 11.97 4.04 -14.88
N ILE A 113 12.35 3.32 -13.82
CA ILE A 113 11.41 2.63 -12.95
C ILE A 113 10.79 3.62 -11.97
N LEU A 114 9.46 3.61 -11.86
CA LEU A 114 8.71 4.30 -10.82
C LEU A 114 7.89 3.28 -10.03
N MET A 115 8.22 3.11 -8.75
CA MET A 115 7.58 2.16 -7.85
C MET A 115 6.94 2.90 -6.67
N VAL A 116 5.66 2.64 -6.42
CA VAL A 116 4.95 3.16 -5.25
C VAL A 116 5.03 2.16 -4.09
N GLY A 117 5.18 2.66 -2.87
CA GLY A 117 5.29 1.90 -1.61
C GLY A 117 4.02 1.17 -1.17
N HIS A 118 3.37 0.43 -2.06
CA HIS A 118 2.24 -0.46 -1.73
C HIS A 118 2.71 -1.75 -1.06
N LEU A 119 3.32 -1.63 0.11
CA LEU A 119 4.01 -2.73 0.80
C LEU A 119 3.19 -4.02 0.97
N LEU A 120 1.86 -3.92 1.16
CA LEU A 120 1.00 -5.09 1.37
C LEU A 120 0.92 -6.00 0.15
N GLN A 121 1.16 -5.52 -1.07
CA GLN A 121 1.26 -6.40 -2.25
C GLN A 121 2.39 -7.42 -2.11
N TYR A 122 3.42 -7.11 -1.31
CA TYR A 122 4.59 -7.96 -1.06
C TYR A 122 4.48 -8.73 0.26
N HIS A 123 3.35 -8.61 0.98
CA HIS A 123 3.14 -9.36 2.20
C HIS A 123 2.98 -10.87 1.86
N PRO A 124 3.66 -11.79 2.57
CA PRO A 124 3.62 -13.23 2.25
C PRO A 124 2.20 -13.82 2.15
N ALA A 125 1.29 -13.38 3.03
CA ALA A 125 -0.12 -13.80 2.97
C ALA A 125 -0.82 -13.30 1.69
N VAL A 126 -0.57 -12.07 1.25
CA VAL A 126 -1.17 -11.51 0.03
C VAL A 126 -0.60 -12.20 -1.21
N LEU A 127 0.71 -12.46 -1.24
CA LEU A 127 1.34 -13.25 -2.30
C LEU A 127 0.77 -14.68 -2.36
N GLN A 128 0.55 -15.31 -1.20
CA GLN A 128 -0.09 -16.62 -1.14
C GLN A 128 -1.53 -16.57 -1.64
N LEU A 129 -2.32 -15.58 -1.24
CA LEU A 129 -3.68 -15.36 -1.75
C LEU A 129 -3.68 -15.23 -3.27
N LYS A 130 -2.78 -14.41 -3.83
CA LYS A 130 -2.65 -14.26 -5.29
C LYS A 130 -2.38 -15.60 -5.98
N ARG A 131 -1.46 -16.42 -5.45
CA ARG A 131 -1.19 -17.77 -5.99
C ARG A 131 -2.41 -18.69 -5.93
N LEU A 132 -3.17 -18.65 -4.83
CA LEU A 132 -4.38 -19.47 -4.67
C LEU A 132 -5.51 -19.07 -5.63
N ILE A 133 -5.62 -17.77 -5.91
CA ILE A 133 -6.54 -17.23 -6.92
C ILE A 133 -6.09 -17.68 -8.32
N ASP A 134 -4.82 -17.43 -8.67
CA ASP A 134 -4.29 -17.69 -10.01
C ASP A 134 -4.28 -19.17 -10.39
N SER A 135 -4.05 -20.05 -9.41
CA SER A 135 -4.13 -21.51 -9.61
C SER A 135 -5.55 -22.05 -9.67
N GLY A 136 -6.57 -21.23 -9.36
CA GLY A 136 -7.97 -21.66 -9.31
C GLY A 136 -8.32 -22.51 -8.07
N GLU A 137 -7.45 -22.55 -7.06
CA GLU A 137 -7.67 -23.34 -5.85
C GLU A 137 -8.85 -22.81 -5.02
N LEU A 138 -9.06 -21.49 -5.00
CA LEU A 138 -10.24 -20.88 -4.37
C LEU A 138 -11.51 -21.04 -5.23
N GLY A 139 -11.37 -21.39 -6.51
CA GLY A 139 -12.47 -21.42 -7.47
C GLY A 139 -12.85 -20.02 -7.97
N LYS A 140 -14.13 -19.81 -8.27
CA LYS A 140 -14.63 -18.51 -8.73
C LYS A 140 -14.77 -17.56 -7.54
N ILE A 141 -14.05 -16.45 -7.59
CA ILE A 141 -14.22 -15.36 -6.62
C ILE A 141 -15.60 -14.75 -6.81
N GLN A 142 -16.35 -14.60 -5.72
CA GLN A 142 -17.70 -14.04 -5.73
C GLN A 142 -17.70 -12.66 -5.07
N TYR A 143 -17.01 -12.53 -3.94
CA TYR A 143 -17.00 -11.31 -3.15
C TYR A 143 -15.69 -11.14 -2.40
N VAL A 144 -15.18 -9.91 -2.33
CA VAL A 144 -13.99 -9.57 -1.56
C VAL A 144 -14.30 -8.40 -0.64
N TYR A 145 -13.86 -8.43 0.60
CA TYR A 145 -13.94 -7.22 1.41
C TYR A 145 -12.78 -7.07 2.37
N SER A 146 -12.48 -5.83 2.72
CA SER A 146 -11.50 -5.52 3.75
C SER A 146 -12.05 -4.56 4.79
N SER A 147 -11.55 -4.71 6.01
CA SER A 147 -11.82 -3.79 7.10
C SER A 147 -10.52 -3.31 7.73
N ARG A 148 -10.37 -1.99 7.86
CA ARG A 148 -9.25 -1.36 8.58
C ARG A 148 -9.80 -0.36 9.58
N LEU A 149 -9.86 -0.81 10.83
CA LEU A 149 -10.58 -0.16 11.91
C LEU A 149 -9.60 0.06 13.05
N ASN A 150 -9.49 1.28 13.59
CA ASN A 150 -8.58 1.53 14.70
C ASN A 150 -8.83 2.89 15.35
N LEU A 151 -9.10 2.92 16.66
CA LEU A 151 -8.95 4.14 17.49
C LEU A 151 -7.46 4.45 17.72
N GLY A 152 -6.79 4.81 16.64
CA GLY A 152 -5.36 5.07 16.61
C GLY A 152 -5.01 6.55 16.47
N LYS A 153 -3.95 6.82 15.70
CA LYS A 153 -3.53 8.20 15.42
C LYS A 153 -4.53 8.86 14.47
N LEU A 154 -5.29 9.81 15.00
CA LEU A 154 -6.11 10.73 14.20
C LEU A 154 -5.19 11.63 13.36
N ARG A 155 -5.56 11.85 12.10
CA ARG A 155 -4.78 12.68 11.16
C ARG A 155 -5.51 13.99 10.93
N ASN A 156 -4.75 15.07 10.77
CA ASN A 156 -5.30 16.39 10.48
C ASN A 156 -5.22 16.78 9.00
N GLU A 157 -4.32 16.13 8.26
CA GLU A 157 -3.91 16.52 6.90
C GLU A 157 -4.66 15.75 5.81
N GLU A 158 -5.12 14.53 6.10
CA GLU A 158 -5.82 13.63 5.17
C GLU A 158 -7.06 13.05 5.85
N ASN A 159 -8.01 12.48 5.09
CA ASN A 159 -9.19 11.80 5.64
C ASN A 159 -8.93 10.28 5.77
N ILE A 160 -9.86 9.52 6.37
CA ILE A 160 -9.69 8.07 6.57
C ILE A 160 -9.46 7.33 5.25
N LEU A 161 -10.17 7.73 4.19
CA LEU A 161 -10.13 7.06 2.89
C LEU A 161 -8.72 7.17 2.33
N TRP A 162 -8.12 8.36 2.32
CA TRP A 162 -6.74 8.57 1.85
C TRP A 162 -5.69 7.93 2.77
N SER A 163 -5.93 7.92 4.08
CA SER A 163 -4.96 7.39 5.02
C SER A 163 -4.84 5.87 4.93
N PHE A 164 -5.97 5.16 4.90
CA PHE A 164 -6.04 3.71 5.10
C PHE A 164 -6.33 2.94 3.81
N ALA A 165 -7.31 3.39 3.02
CA ALA A 165 -7.81 2.61 1.90
C ALA A 165 -6.82 2.41 0.73
N PRO A 166 -5.77 3.23 0.47
CA PRO A 166 -4.88 2.98 -0.67
C PRO A 166 -4.15 1.64 -0.59
N HIS A 167 -3.89 1.14 0.63
CA HIS A 167 -3.31 -0.20 0.80
C HIS A 167 -4.31 -1.28 0.39
N ASP A 168 -5.55 -1.16 0.84
CA ASP A 168 -6.59 -2.16 0.62
C ASP A 168 -7.07 -2.16 -0.84
N ILE A 169 -7.22 -0.98 -1.45
CA ILE A 169 -7.51 -0.81 -2.88
C ILE A 169 -6.39 -1.46 -3.71
N SER A 170 -5.14 -1.17 -3.37
CA SER A 170 -3.99 -1.72 -4.08
C SER A 170 -3.93 -3.24 -4.02
N VAL A 171 -4.23 -3.84 -2.87
CA VAL A 171 -4.31 -5.31 -2.71
C VAL A 171 -5.51 -5.88 -3.50
N LEU A 172 -6.68 -5.25 -3.41
CA LEU A 172 -7.88 -5.68 -4.14
C LEU A 172 -7.63 -5.75 -5.66
N LEU A 173 -7.08 -4.67 -6.23
CA LEU A 173 -6.75 -4.59 -7.65
C LEU A 173 -5.68 -5.62 -8.03
N ALA A 174 -4.65 -5.81 -7.20
CA ALA A 174 -3.61 -6.79 -7.46
C ALA A 174 -4.13 -8.22 -7.42
N LEU A 175 -5.06 -8.55 -6.51
CA LEU A 175 -5.63 -9.89 -6.38
C LEU A 175 -6.58 -10.23 -7.53
N LEU A 176 -7.43 -9.29 -7.94
CA LEU A 176 -8.41 -9.52 -9.00
C LEU A 176 -7.80 -9.37 -10.41
N GLY A 177 -6.73 -8.59 -10.56
CA GLY A 177 -6.07 -8.39 -11.86
C GLY A 177 -6.90 -7.57 -12.86
N GLU A 178 -7.93 -6.87 -12.40
CA GLU A 178 -8.82 -6.04 -13.20
C GLU A 178 -9.16 -4.73 -12.46
N SER A 179 -9.61 -3.73 -13.22
CA SER A 179 -10.08 -2.46 -12.67
C SER A 179 -11.61 -2.48 -12.47
N PRO A 180 -12.14 -1.79 -11.44
CA PRO A 180 -13.58 -1.71 -11.24
C PRO A 180 -14.24 -0.92 -12.38
N ILE A 181 -15.43 -1.35 -12.77
CA ILE A 181 -16.31 -0.65 -13.73
C ILE A 181 -17.21 0.38 -13.03
N ALA A 182 -17.41 0.25 -11.73
CA ALA A 182 -18.15 1.21 -10.91
C ALA A 182 -17.60 1.25 -9.49
N VAL A 183 -17.62 2.45 -8.89
CA VAL A 183 -17.25 2.68 -7.49
C VAL A 183 -18.26 3.62 -6.86
N ALA A 184 -18.76 3.27 -5.67
CA ALA A 184 -19.64 4.12 -4.87
C ALA A 184 -19.12 4.15 -3.43
N ALA A 185 -18.92 5.34 -2.88
CA ALA A 185 -18.41 5.52 -1.52
C ALA A 185 -19.35 6.39 -0.69
N HIS A 186 -19.62 5.95 0.54
CA HIS A 186 -20.38 6.70 1.53
C HIS A 186 -19.56 6.81 2.81
N GLY A 187 -19.70 7.94 3.51
CA GLY A 187 -18.94 8.20 4.73
C GLY A 187 -19.55 9.28 5.60
N GLY A 188 -19.00 9.41 6.81
CA GLY A 188 -19.40 10.39 7.81
C GLY A 188 -18.20 11.14 8.40
N SER A 189 -18.50 12.29 9.00
CA SER A 189 -17.55 13.17 9.67
C SER A 189 -18.05 13.42 11.09
N TYR A 190 -17.58 12.63 12.05
CA TYR A 190 -18.05 12.67 13.44
C TYR A 190 -17.05 13.31 14.39
N LEU A 191 -15.75 13.24 14.09
CA LEU A 191 -14.67 13.83 14.86
C LEU A 191 -14.43 15.29 14.47
N ARG A 192 -14.57 15.61 13.18
CA ARG A 192 -14.38 16.96 12.65
C ARG A 192 -15.19 17.19 11.38
N THR A 193 -15.98 18.25 11.36
CA THR A 193 -16.76 18.67 10.19
C THR A 193 -15.87 18.82 8.96
N GLY A 194 -16.28 18.21 7.85
CA GLY A 194 -15.59 18.30 6.55
C GLY A 194 -14.41 17.32 6.39
N GLN A 195 -14.06 16.56 7.41
CA GLN A 195 -13.05 15.51 7.33
C GLN A 195 -13.71 14.16 7.59
N VAL A 196 -13.84 13.35 6.54
CA VAL A 196 -14.50 12.04 6.64
C VAL A 196 -13.61 11.10 7.46
N ASP A 197 -14.15 10.50 8.52
CA ASP A 197 -13.44 9.62 9.45
C ASP A 197 -13.91 8.16 9.43
N ILE A 198 -14.99 7.90 8.69
CA ILE A 198 -15.51 6.59 8.36
C ILE A 198 -15.96 6.54 6.90
N THR A 199 -15.57 5.50 6.16
CA THR A 199 -16.11 5.23 4.82
C THR A 199 -16.36 3.75 4.57
N VAL A 200 -17.40 3.47 3.78
CA VAL A 200 -17.58 2.20 3.07
C VAL A 200 -17.54 2.50 1.59
N SER A 201 -16.57 1.92 0.89
CA SER A 201 -16.40 2.04 -0.56
C SER A 201 -16.74 0.72 -1.22
N ASN A 202 -17.75 0.70 -2.09
CA ASN A 202 -18.18 -0.46 -2.87
C ASN A 202 -17.60 -0.40 -4.28
N PHE A 203 -17.21 -1.56 -4.80
CA PHE A 203 -16.60 -1.75 -6.11
C PHE A 203 -17.36 -2.83 -6.87
N GLU A 204 -17.61 -2.59 -8.15
CA GLU A 204 -18.14 -3.59 -9.09
C GLU A 204 -17.13 -3.80 -10.22
N PHE A 205 -16.89 -5.06 -10.58
CA PHE A 205 -15.91 -5.46 -11.59
C PHE A 205 -16.56 -6.12 -12.80
N ALA A 206 -15.87 -6.11 -13.94
CA ALA A 206 -16.39 -6.66 -15.19
C ALA A 206 -16.62 -8.18 -15.12
N SER A 207 -15.82 -8.88 -14.31
CA SER A 207 -16.01 -10.31 -14.00
C SER A 207 -17.31 -10.65 -13.24
N GLY A 208 -18.01 -9.63 -12.73
CA GLY A 208 -19.16 -9.78 -11.84
C GLY A 208 -18.79 -9.87 -10.35
N VAL A 209 -17.50 -9.87 -10.00
CA VAL A 209 -17.05 -9.75 -8.61
C VAL A 209 -17.53 -8.42 -8.05
N LYS A 210 -18.01 -8.45 -6.80
CA LYS A 210 -18.26 -7.24 -6.01
C LYS A 210 -17.32 -7.19 -4.83
N ALA A 211 -16.98 -5.99 -4.40
CA ALA A 211 -16.15 -5.81 -3.23
C ALA A 211 -16.53 -4.61 -2.40
N HIS A 212 -16.13 -4.60 -1.13
CA HIS A 212 -16.17 -3.38 -0.32
C HIS A 212 -14.93 -3.20 0.55
N ILE A 213 -14.60 -1.94 0.81
CA ILE A 213 -13.54 -1.54 1.73
C ILE A 213 -14.18 -0.68 2.81
N PHE A 214 -14.08 -1.14 4.06
CA PHE A 214 -14.58 -0.44 5.24
C PHE A 214 -13.40 0.10 6.07
N VAL A 215 -13.33 1.42 6.22
CA VAL A 215 -12.28 2.07 7.01
C VAL A 215 -12.88 3.03 8.02
N ASN A 216 -12.37 3.02 9.25
CA ASN A 216 -12.91 3.82 10.35
C ASN A 216 -11.84 4.16 11.40
N TRP A 217 -11.69 5.43 11.74
CA TRP A 217 -10.88 5.87 12.89
C TRP A 217 -11.60 5.74 14.23
N LEU A 218 -12.91 5.92 14.26
CA LEU A 218 -13.70 5.87 15.47
C LEU A 218 -14.26 4.45 15.66
N HIS A 219 -13.38 3.54 16.09
CA HIS A 219 -13.74 2.13 16.25
C HIS A 219 -13.18 1.53 17.57
N PRO A 220 -13.99 0.80 18.37
CA PRO A 220 -13.62 0.37 19.73
C PRO A 220 -12.52 -0.69 19.77
N PHE A 221 -12.22 -1.35 18.65
CA PHE A 221 -11.15 -2.32 18.53
C PHE A 221 -10.39 -2.14 17.22
N LYS A 222 -9.13 -2.61 17.23
CA LYS A 222 -8.29 -2.65 16.05
C LYS A 222 -8.64 -3.87 15.20
N GLU A 223 -8.89 -3.67 13.92
CA GLU A 223 -9.07 -4.72 12.93
C GLU A 223 -8.33 -4.36 11.64
N GLN A 224 -7.67 -5.34 11.03
CA GLN A 224 -7.00 -5.23 9.74
C GLN A 224 -7.18 -6.54 8.99
N LYS A 225 -8.34 -6.71 8.33
CA LYS A 225 -8.72 -7.97 7.69
C LYS A 225 -9.01 -7.78 6.21
N LEU A 226 -8.75 -8.83 5.45
CA LEU A 226 -9.19 -9.05 4.09
C LEU A 226 -9.85 -10.42 4.02
N VAL A 227 -11.05 -10.48 3.47
CA VAL A 227 -11.84 -11.71 3.32
C VAL A 227 -12.18 -11.91 1.85
N ILE A 228 -11.98 -13.14 1.39
CA ILE A 228 -12.30 -13.56 0.03
C ILE A 228 -13.31 -14.70 0.13
N ALA A 229 -14.51 -14.44 -0.39
CA ALA A 229 -15.54 -15.45 -0.58
C ALA A 229 -15.48 -15.97 -2.01
N ALA A 230 -15.22 -17.27 -2.14
CA ALA A 230 -15.22 -17.98 -3.41
C ALA A 230 -15.99 -19.30 -3.26
N ASP A 231 -16.30 -19.96 -4.38
CA ASP A 231 -17.21 -21.10 -4.41
C ASP A 231 -16.61 -22.44 -3.93
N ARG A 232 -15.28 -22.59 -3.93
CA ARG A 232 -14.60 -23.82 -3.46
C ARG A 232 -13.95 -23.67 -2.09
N LYS A 233 -13.29 -22.54 -1.83
CA LYS A 233 -12.64 -22.22 -0.55
C LYS A 233 -12.74 -20.73 -0.29
N MET A 234 -12.83 -20.36 0.98
CA MET A 234 -12.79 -18.97 1.41
C MET A 234 -11.47 -18.71 2.12
N ALA A 235 -11.05 -17.45 2.15
CA ALA A 235 -9.80 -17.06 2.80
C ALA A 235 -9.98 -15.81 3.64
N VAL A 236 -9.31 -15.79 4.80
CA VAL A 236 -9.22 -14.64 5.68
C VAL A 236 -7.74 -14.34 5.92
N PHE A 237 -7.31 -13.15 5.51
CA PHE A 237 -6.05 -12.56 5.92
C PHE A 237 -6.32 -11.57 7.07
N ASP A 238 -5.83 -11.87 8.27
CA ASP A 238 -5.89 -11.00 9.44
C ASP A 238 -4.47 -10.54 9.81
N ASP A 239 -4.19 -9.26 9.56
CA ASP A 239 -2.87 -8.69 9.84
C ASP A 239 -2.70 -8.29 11.32
N THR A 240 -3.74 -8.44 12.14
CA THR A 240 -3.64 -8.27 13.60
C THR A 240 -3.14 -9.53 14.30
N GLU A 241 -3.26 -10.69 13.66
CA GLU A 241 -2.72 -11.96 14.15
C GLU A 241 -1.19 -12.01 14.02
N ALA A 242 -0.52 -12.62 15.00
CA ALA A 242 0.94 -12.68 15.06
C ALA A 242 1.52 -13.84 14.22
N GLU A 243 0.91 -15.02 14.31
CA GLU A 243 1.45 -16.25 13.73
C GLU A 243 0.61 -16.72 12.53
N ARG A 244 -0.68 -16.97 12.74
CA ARG A 244 -1.58 -17.52 11.72
C ARG A 244 -2.38 -16.41 11.00
N LYS A 245 -1.65 -15.54 10.31
CA LYS A 245 -2.23 -14.39 9.58
C LYS A 245 -3.17 -14.78 8.43
N LEU A 246 -2.98 -15.95 7.79
CA LEU A 246 -3.82 -16.41 6.68
C LEU A 246 -4.49 -17.74 7.04
N VAL A 247 -5.81 -17.75 7.01
CA VAL A 247 -6.65 -18.93 7.26
C VAL A 247 -7.48 -19.23 6.03
N LEU A 248 -7.49 -20.50 5.63
CA LEU A 248 -8.34 -21.01 4.56
C LEU A 248 -9.48 -21.81 5.16
N TYR A 249 -10.69 -21.52 4.70
CA TYR A 249 -11.90 -22.24 5.08
C TYR A 249 -12.34 -23.08 3.88
N PRO A 250 -12.30 -24.42 3.95
CA PRO A 250 -12.70 -25.29 2.85
C PRO A 250 -14.23 -25.39 2.70
N HIS A 251 -14.94 -24.33 3.06
CA HIS A 251 -16.37 -24.20 2.84
C HIS A 251 -16.64 -24.13 1.34
N ARG A 252 -17.54 -24.99 0.85
CA ARG A 252 -17.96 -25.01 -0.55
C ARG A 252 -19.47 -24.94 -0.68
N ILE A 253 -19.92 -24.43 -1.82
CA ILE A 253 -21.33 -24.45 -2.22
C ILE A 253 -21.48 -25.40 -3.41
N ASP A 254 -22.22 -26.49 -3.20
CA ASP A 254 -22.60 -27.42 -4.27
C ASP A 254 -24.03 -27.09 -4.74
N TRP A 255 -24.31 -27.26 -6.03
CA TRP A 255 -25.65 -27.05 -6.59
C TRP A 255 -26.32 -28.40 -6.83
N VAL A 256 -27.36 -28.70 -6.04
CA VAL A 256 -28.18 -29.92 -6.19
C VAL A 256 -29.58 -29.47 -6.61
N ASP A 257 -30.03 -29.89 -7.79
CA ASP A 257 -31.35 -29.53 -8.33
C ASP A 257 -31.64 -28.01 -8.32
N ARG A 258 -30.62 -27.21 -8.66
CA ARG A 258 -30.63 -25.71 -8.64
C ARG A 258 -30.77 -25.09 -7.26
N VAL A 259 -30.65 -25.86 -6.18
CA VAL A 259 -30.60 -25.38 -4.80
C VAL A 259 -29.14 -25.32 -4.33
N PRO A 260 -28.67 -24.19 -3.78
CA PRO A 260 -27.33 -24.11 -3.21
C PRO A 260 -27.27 -24.82 -1.86
N VAL A 261 -26.35 -25.78 -1.72
CA VAL A 261 -26.12 -26.55 -0.49
C VAL A 261 -24.74 -26.19 0.07
N ALA A 262 -24.72 -25.73 1.32
CA ALA A 262 -23.48 -25.34 1.98
C ALA A 262 -22.82 -26.52 2.70
N HIS A 263 -21.55 -26.76 2.38
CA HIS A 263 -20.72 -27.73 3.08
C HIS A 263 -19.74 -26.98 3.98
N LYS A 264 -20.04 -26.94 5.28
CA LYS A 264 -19.13 -26.38 6.29
C LYS A 264 -18.06 -27.42 6.66
N ALA A 265 -16.86 -26.94 6.92
CA ALA A 265 -15.71 -27.74 7.31
C ALA A 265 -14.86 -26.91 8.29
N GLU A 266 -14.19 -27.55 9.24
CA GLU A 266 -13.34 -26.82 10.19
C GLU A 266 -12.10 -26.24 9.48
N GLY A 267 -11.67 -25.05 9.93
CA GLY A 267 -10.55 -24.28 9.37
C GLY A 267 -9.50 -23.97 10.43
#